data_AF-A0A7W1DTA9-F1
#
_entry.id   AF-A0A7W1DTA9-F1
#
_cell.length_a   1.000
_cell.length_b   1.000
_cell.length_c   1.000
_cell.angle_alpha   90.00
_cell.angle_beta   90.00
_cell.angle_gamma   90.00
#
_symmetry.space_group_name_H-M   'P 1'
#
loop_
_entity.id
_entity.type
_entity.pdbx_description
1 polymer ?
#
loop_
_entity_poly.entity_id
_entity_poly.type
_entity_poly.pdbx_seq_one_letter_code
_entity_poly.pdbx_strand_id
1 'polypeptide(L)'
;AGPAASPAKFAHYRRQTDVVQDVSAFNTGVMNFTGGGFPEQLRSGRVSADFFKLTGAPLVTGRTLLAEEDVPNGPRVTVISQRLWETRFNADPNIVGKSISLGDEPYTVVGVLGDFDFREFGPTPQVWVLFQLDPTRRTRGITSRRWDG
;
A
#
# COMPACT_ATOMS: atom_id res chain seq x y z
N ALA A 1 -32.52 16.54 -25.50
CA ALA A 1 -31.94 17.41 -24.45
C ALA A 1 -32.19 16.74 -23.10
N GLY A 2 -31.17 16.12 -22.50
CA GLY A 2 -31.28 15.44 -21.20
C GLY A 2 -30.80 16.36 -20.06
N PRO A 3 -31.38 16.27 -18.85
CA PRO A 3 -31.23 17.28 -17.81
C PRO A 3 -29.83 17.25 -17.20
N ALA A 4 -29.25 18.44 -17.06
CA ALA A 4 -27.99 18.66 -16.37
C ALA A 4 -28.04 18.06 -14.96
N ALA A 5 -27.17 17.09 -14.69
CA ALA A 5 -26.93 16.61 -13.33
C ALA A 5 -26.52 17.81 -12.45
N SER A 6 -27.37 18.13 -11.47
CA SER A 6 -27.25 19.31 -10.62
C SER A 6 -25.87 19.42 -9.95
N PRO A 7 -25.23 20.61 -9.95
CA PRO A 7 -23.96 20.89 -9.27
C PRO A 7 -23.96 20.51 -7.77
N ALA A 8 -25.13 20.43 -7.14
CA ALA A 8 -25.28 20.00 -5.76
C ALA A 8 -24.91 18.52 -5.54
N LYS A 9 -25.10 17.64 -6.55
CA LYS A 9 -24.60 16.26 -6.50
C LYS A 9 -23.07 16.22 -6.60
N PHE A 10 -22.48 17.06 -7.46
CA PHE A 10 -21.01 17.17 -7.57
C PHE A 10 -20.34 17.65 -6.28
N ALA A 11 -20.97 18.57 -5.52
CA ALA A 11 -20.45 19.02 -4.23
C ALA A 11 -20.60 17.96 -3.11
N HIS A 12 -21.55 17.03 -3.22
CA HIS A 12 -21.66 15.90 -2.29
C HIS A 12 -20.60 14.83 -2.58
N TYR A 13 -20.37 14.50 -3.86
CA TYR A 13 -19.28 13.60 -4.24
C TYR A 13 -17.91 14.16 -3.86
N ARG A 14 -17.69 15.47 -3.96
CA ARG A 14 -16.38 16.06 -3.63
C ARG A 14 -16.00 16.02 -2.14
N ARG A 15 -16.98 15.86 -1.24
CA ARG A 15 -16.71 15.61 0.20
C ARG A 15 -16.52 14.12 0.52
N GLN A 16 -17.03 13.23 -0.33
CA GLN A 16 -16.79 11.79 -0.24
C GLN A 16 -15.54 11.36 -0.99
N THR A 17 -15.05 12.12 -1.99
CA THR A 17 -13.83 11.76 -2.72
C THR A 17 -12.62 11.72 -1.81
N ASP A 18 -12.50 12.60 -0.81
CA ASP A 18 -11.36 12.56 0.12
C ASP A 18 -11.35 11.25 0.94
N VAL A 19 -12.52 10.79 1.39
CA VAL A 19 -12.66 9.50 2.12
C VAL A 19 -12.53 8.30 1.18
N VAL A 20 -13.00 8.42 -0.06
CA VAL A 20 -12.86 7.36 -1.09
C VAL A 20 -11.42 7.26 -1.59
N GLN A 21 -10.64 8.35 -1.56
CA GLN A 21 -9.20 8.31 -1.83
C GLN A 21 -8.43 7.63 -0.69
N ASP A 22 -8.88 7.75 0.57
CA ASP A 22 -8.28 7.04 1.72
C ASP A 22 -8.61 5.54 1.76
N VAL A 23 -9.84 5.18 1.37
CA VAL A 23 -10.35 3.79 1.41
C VAL A 23 -9.70 2.90 0.33
N SER A 24 -9.03 3.46 -0.68
CA SER A 24 -8.39 2.67 -1.74
C SER A 24 -7.05 3.23 -2.20
N ALA A 25 -6.37 4.04 -1.38
CA ALA A 25 -5.00 4.43 -1.67
C ALA A 25 -4.15 3.16 -1.74
N PHE A 26 -3.82 2.76 -2.96
CA PHE A 26 -2.72 1.88 -3.27
C PHE A 26 -1.83 2.58 -4.29
N ASN A 27 -0.52 2.59 -4.06
CA ASN A 27 0.45 3.02 -5.06
C ASN A 27 1.42 1.87 -5.30
N THR A 28 1.53 1.44 -6.55
CA THR A 28 2.48 0.41 -6.93
C THR A 28 3.82 1.04 -7.29
N GLY A 29 4.90 0.40 -6.90
CA GLY A 29 6.24 0.87 -7.15
C GLY A 29 7.25 -0.27 -7.10
N VAL A 30 8.52 0.08 -6.97
CA VAL A 30 9.60 -0.87 -6.72
C VAL A 30 10.36 -0.47 -5.46
N MET A 31 10.77 -1.45 -4.67
CA MET A 31 11.68 -1.28 -3.54
C MET A 31 12.87 -2.24 -3.71
N ASN A 32 14.06 -1.76 -3.39
CA ASN A 32 15.27 -2.59 -3.45
C ASN A 32 15.35 -3.47 -2.21
N PHE A 33 15.36 -4.79 -2.38
CA PHE A 33 15.71 -5.72 -1.31
C PHE A 33 17.23 -5.85 -1.20
N THR A 34 17.80 -5.48 -0.05
CA THR A 34 19.26 -5.46 0.16
C THR A 34 19.77 -6.49 1.17
N GLY A 35 18.95 -7.47 1.55
CA GLY A 35 19.27 -8.52 2.53
C GLY A 35 19.99 -9.77 1.99
N GLY A 36 20.64 -9.72 0.83
CA GLY A 36 21.39 -10.85 0.24
C GLY A 36 22.56 -10.39 -0.63
N GLY A 37 23.20 -11.31 -1.36
CA GLY A 37 24.45 -11.04 -2.09
C GLY A 37 24.39 -9.96 -3.17
N PHE A 38 23.20 -9.66 -3.72
CA PHE A 38 22.99 -8.57 -4.68
C PHE A 38 21.63 -7.89 -4.44
N PRO A 39 21.50 -6.56 -4.65
CA PRO A 39 20.23 -5.86 -4.59
C PRO A 39 19.24 -6.39 -5.65
N GLU A 40 18.02 -6.69 -5.22
CA GLU A 40 16.92 -7.13 -6.10
C GLU A 40 15.78 -6.13 -6.07
N GLN A 41 15.18 -5.80 -7.21
CA GLN A 41 13.97 -4.96 -7.25
C GLN A 41 12.73 -5.80 -6.98
N LEU A 42 12.05 -5.52 -5.86
CA LEU A 42 10.75 -6.10 -5.53
C LEU A 42 9.64 -5.13 -5.91
N ARG A 43 8.58 -5.63 -6.55
CA ARG A 43 7.36 -4.84 -6.71
C ARG A 43 6.75 -4.57 -5.35
N SER A 44 6.46 -3.30 -5.07
CA SER A 44 5.91 -2.86 -3.79
C SER A 44 4.51 -2.28 -3.97
N GLY A 45 3.59 -2.63 -3.08
CA GLY A 45 2.32 -1.94 -2.91
C GLY A 45 2.38 -1.10 -1.65
N ARG A 46 2.33 0.22 -1.78
CA ARG A 46 2.08 1.09 -0.63
C ARG A 46 0.58 1.17 -0.46
N VAL A 47 0.05 0.82 0.71
CA VAL A 47 -1.39 0.64 0.95
C VAL A 47 -1.84 1.31 2.24
N SER A 48 -3.11 1.71 2.31
CA SER A 48 -3.74 2.04 3.60
C SER A 48 -4.04 0.76 4.38
N ALA A 49 -4.22 0.89 5.70
CA ALA A 49 -4.53 -0.27 6.54
C ALA A 49 -5.83 -1.00 6.17
N ASP A 50 -6.81 -0.30 5.59
CA ASP A 50 -8.10 -0.89 5.21
C ASP A 50 -8.05 -1.67 3.89
N PHE A 51 -6.95 -1.57 3.14
CA PHE A 51 -6.75 -2.29 1.88
C PHE A 51 -7.02 -3.80 1.99
N PHE A 52 -6.49 -4.46 3.03
CA PHE A 52 -6.65 -5.91 3.17
C PHE A 52 -8.07 -6.33 3.57
N LYS A 53 -8.79 -5.48 4.32
CA LYS A 53 -10.19 -5.72 4.67
C LYS A 53 -11.08 -5.67 3.44
N LEU A 54 -10.78 -4.77 2.51
CA LEU A 54 -11.57 -4.58 1.28
C LEU A 54 -11.27 -5.64 0.22
N THR A 55 -10.02 -6.06 0.13
CA THR A 55 -9.59 -7.04 -0.87
C THR A 55 -9.84 -8.48 -0.46
N GLY A 56 -9.99 -8.76 0.84
CA GLY A 56 -10.17 -10.13 1.34
C GLY A 56 -8.94 -11.01 1.06
N ALA A 57 -7.75 -10.41 0.94
CA ALA A 57 -6.53 -11.12 0.59
C ALA A 57 -6.24 -12.23 1.63
N PRO A 58 -6.02 -13.49 1.20
CA PRO A 58 -5.85 -14.60 2.11
C PRO A 58 -4.51 -14.51 2.86
N LEU A 59 -4.52 -14.73 4.17
CA LEU A 59 -3.30 -14.87 4.97
C LEU A 59 -2.89 -16.35 5.03
N VAL A 60 -1.62 -16.62 4.74
CA VAL A 60 -1.01 -17.94 4.98
C VAL A 60 -0.51 -18.04 6.42
N THR A 61 0.16 -16.99 6.91
CA THR A 61 0.64 -16.89 8.30
C THR A 61 0.79 -15.44 8.73
N GLY A 62 0.75 -15.20 10.04
CA GLY A 62 0.87 -13.88 10.66
C GLY A 62 -0.41 -13.06 10.56
N ARG A 63 -0.26 -11.75 10.31
CA ARG A 63 -1.34 -10.77 10.22
C ARG A 63 -1.12 -9.77 9.08
N THR A 64 -2.16 -9.02 8.77
CA THR A 64 -2.05 -7.85 7.87
C THR A 64 -1.52 -6.62 8.61
N LEU A 65 -1.31 -5.54 7.85
CA LEU A 65 -1.01 -4.22 8.38
C LEU A 65 -2.23 -3.67 9.15
N LEU A 66 -2.00 -2.96 10.26
CA LEU A 66 -3.04 -2.45 11.15
C LEU A 66 -3.22 -0.93 11.00
N ALA A 67 -4.40 -0.42 11.36
CA ALA A 67 -4.74 1.00 11.19
C ALA A 67 -3.93 1.89 12.13
N GLU A 68 -3.70 1.43 13.35
CA GLU A 68 -2.84 2.06 14.34
C GLU A 68 -1.35 2.15 13.92
N GLU A 69 -0.93 1.38 12.91
CA GLU A 69 0.42 1.43 12.35
C GLU A 69 0.52 2.44 11.19
N ASP A 70 -0.60 2.84 10.59
CA ASP A 70 -0.68 3.73 9.42
C ASP A 70 -0.70 5.21 9.83
N VAL A 71 0.27 5.57 10.67
CA VAL A 71 0.44 6.91 11.25
C VAL A 71 1.81 7.48 10.87
N PRO A 72 2.00 8.81 10.89
CA PRO A 72 3.29 9.42 10.59
C PRO A 72 4.40 8.87 11.50
N ASN A 73 5.50 8.42 10.89
CA ASN A 73 6.61 7.76 11.60
C ASN A 73 6.19 6.50 12.37
N GLY A 74 5.12 5.83 11.92
CA GLY A 74 4.69 4.54 12.43
C GLY A 74 5.76 3.44 12.24
N PRO A 75 5.51 2.25 12.77
CA PRO A 75 6.45 1.15 12.65
C PRO A 75 6.68 0.77 11.17
N ARG A 76 7.91 0.37 10.85
CA ARG A 76 8.27 -0.17 9.53
C ARG A 76 7.93 -1.65 9.50
N VAL A 77 6.71 -1.94 9.10
CA VAL A 77 6.19 -3.29 8.96
C VAL A 77 5.86 -3.58 7.50
N THR A 78 5.99 -4.85 7.11
CA THR A 78 5.71 -5.31 5.75
C THR A 78 4.99 -6.64 5.76
N VAL A 79 4.13 -6.82 4.77
CA VAL A 79 3.53 -8.12 4.42
C VAL A 79 4.17 -8.57 3.11
N ILE A 80 4.51 -9.85 3.00
CA ILE A 80 5.17 -10.40 1.81
C ILE A 80 4.28 -11.40 1.07
N SER A 81 4.49 -11.57 -0.24
CA SER A 81 3.75 -12.58 -1.00
C SER A 81 4.27 -13.98 -0.70
N GLN A 82 3.39 -14.98 -0.78
CA GLN A 82 3.74 -16.40 -0.64
C GLN A 82 4.86 -16.78 -1.60
N ARG A 83 4.80 -16.33 -2.86
CA ARG A 83 5.87 -16.56 -3.83
C ARG A 83 7.22 -16.03 -3.35
N LEU A 84 7.27 -14.81 -2.82
CA LEU A 84 8.53 -14.24 -2.30
C LEU A 84 9.03 -15.03 -1.08
N TRP A 85 8.12 -15.41 -0.18
CA TRP A 85 8.42 -16.25 0.98
C TRP A 85 9.03 -17.60 0.58
N GLU A 86 8.43 -18.28 -0.38
CA GLU A 86 8.90 -19.57 -0.89
C GLU A 86 10.25 -19.45 -1.61
N THR A 87 10.38 -18.51 -2.55
CA THR A 87 11.57 -18.45 -3.42
C THR A 87 12.77 -17.78 -2.76
N ARG A 88 12.55 -16.79 -1.89
CA ARG A 88 13.64 -15.99 -1.31
C ARG A 88 13.98 -16.41 0.11
N PHE A 89 12.96 -16.76 0.88
CA PHE A 89 13.10 -17.11 2.29
C PHE A 89 12.95 -18.62 2.54
N ASN A 90 12.98 -19.44 1.48
CA ASN A 90 12.89 -20.90 1.54
C ASN A 90 11.68 -21.40 2.35
N ALA A 91 10.56 -20.68 2.28
CA ALA A 91 9.37 -20.93 3.09
C ALA A 91 9.66 -21.05 4.60
N ASP A 92 10.60 -20.24 5.12
CA ASP A 92 10.98 -20.25 6.53
C ASP A 92 9.75 -20.03 7.44
N PRO A 93 9.36 -21.02 8.26
CA PRO A 93 8.17 -20.92 9.11
C PRO A 93 8.30 -19.84 10.20
N ASN A 94 9.51 -19.34 10.44
CA ASN A 94 9.80 -18.29 11.41
C ASN A 94 9.97 -16.91 10.76
N ILE A 95 9.52 -16.71 9.51
CA ILE A 95 9.69 -15.42 8.81
C ILE A 95 8.96 -14.26 9.51
N VAL A 96 7.80 -14.53 10.13
CA VAL A 96 7.04 -13.52 10.86
C VAL A 96 7.83 -13.06 12.09
N GLY A 97 7.98 -11.75 12.24
CA GLY A 97 8.82 -11.12 13.26
C GLY A 97 10.28 -10.90 12.84
N LYS A 98 10.73 -11.46 11.71
CA LYS A 98 12.07 -11.19 11.18
C LYS A 98 12.12 -9.87 10.42
N SER A 99 13.28 -9.22 10.47
CA SER A 99 13.55 -8.00 9.72
C SER A 99 14.11 -8.33 8.34
N ILE A 100 13.61 -7.64 7.32
CA ILE A 100 14.15 -7.62 5.96
C ILE A 100 14.55 -6.19 5.57
N SER A 101 15.56 -6.03 4.73
CA SER A 101 15.99 -4.71 4.26
C SER A 101 15.27 -4.34 2.98
N LEU A 102 14.50 -3.25 2.99
CA LEU A 102 13.80 -2.67 1.84
C LEU A 102 14.21 -1.21 1.67
N GLY A 103 14.94 -0.89 0.59
CA GLY A 103 15.49 0.44 0.34
C GLY A 103 16.49 0.87 1.42
N ASP A 104 17.32 -0.07 1.88
CA ASP A 104 18.31 0.09 2.97
C ASP A 104 17.71 0.42 4.35
N GLU A 105 16.40 0.23 4.49
CA GLU A 105 15.67 0.41 5.73
C GLU A 105 15.13 -0.94 6.24
N PRO A 106 15.21 -1.22 7.55
CA PRO A 106 14.68 -2.45 8.12
C PRO A 106 13.15 -2.41 8.18
N TYR A 107 12.51 -3.46 7.66
CA TYR A 107 11.08 -3.72 7.77
C TYR A 107 10.85 -5.06 8.45
N THR A 108 10.00 -5.07 9.48
CA THR A 108 9.60 -6.31 10.14
C THR A 108 8.50 -7.00 9.32
N VAL A 109 8.70 -8.26 8.96
CA VAL A 109 7.67 -9.07 8.30
C VAL A 109 6.59 -9.41 9.31
N VAL A 110 5.35 -8.98 9.09
CA VAL A 110 4.21 -9.25 10.00
C VAL A 110 3.26 -10.30 9.47
N GLY A 111 3.35 -10.65 8.18
CA GLY A 111 2.53 -11.70 7.58
C GLY A 111 2.96 -12.10 6.18
N VAL A 112 2.42 -13.23 5.74
CA VAL A 112 2.56 -13.77 4.39
C VAL A 112 1.17 -13.87 3.77
N LEU A 113 0.97 -13.22 2.64
CA LEU A 113 -0.26 -13.33 1.86
C LEU A 113 -0.17 -14.49 0.90
N GLY A 114 -1.25 -15.27 0.85
CA GLY A 114 -1.45 -16.29 -0.16
C GLY A 114 -1.73 -15.65 -1.52
N ASP A 115 -2.04 -16.50 -2.50
CA ASP A 115 -2.35 -16.03 -3.83
C ASP A 115 -3.58 -15.10 -3.80
N PHE A 116 -3.35 -13.87 -4.26
CA PHE A 116 -4.35 -12.82 -4.41
C PHE A 116 -4.26 -12.25 -5.82
N ASP A 117 -5.37 -12.26 -6.56
CA ASP A 117 -5.40 -11.73 -7.91
C ASP A 117 -5.43 -10.19 -7.88
N PHE A 118 -4.29 -9.58 -8.21
CA PHE A 118 -4.11 -8.13 -8.25
C PHE A 118 -4.25 -7.55 -9.67
N ARG A 119 -4.53 -8.38 -10.69
CA ARG A 119 -4.39 -8.00 -12.11
C ARG A 119 -5.28 -6.83 -12.52
N GLU A 120 -6.42 -6.64 -11.86
CA GLU A 120 -7.32 -5.50 -12.12
C GLU A 120 -6.73 -4.16 -11.65
N PHE A 121 -5.78 -4.18 -10.71
CA PHE A 121 -5.12 -3.00 -10.13
C PHE A 121 -3.70 -2.77 -10.69
N GLY A 122 -3.09 -3.81 -11.27
CA GLY A 122 -1.76 -3.75 -11.88
C GLY A 122 -0.95 -5.04 -11.66
N PRO A 123 0.37 -5.00 -11.84
CA PRO A 123 1.22 -6.16 -11.54
C PRO A 123 1.24 -6.45 -10.04
N THR A 124 1.07 -7.72 -9.66
CA THR A 124 1.00 -8.15 -8.25
C THR A 124 2.26 -7.74 -7.48
N PRO A 125 2.11 -6.97 -6.39
CA PRO A 125 3.19 -6.67 -5.48
C PRO A 125 3.77 -7.93 -4.84
N GLN A 126 5.06 -7.87 -4.51
CA GLN A 126 5.76 -8.89 -3.73
C GLN A 126 5.86 -8.49 -2.25
N VAL A 127 5.77 -7.19 -1.98
CA VAL A 127 5.77 -6.61 -0.62
C VAL A 127 4.67 -5.55 -0.52
N TRP A 128 4.04 -5.46 0.64
CA TRP A 128 3.08 -4.40 0.97
C TRP A 128 3.52 -3.66 2.22
N VAL A 129 3.57 -2.32 2.12
CA VAL A 129 3.97 -1.41 3.21
C VAL A 129 2.93 -0.31 3.39
N LEU A 130 2.91 0.35 4.55
CA LEU A 130 1.93 1.39 4.85
C LEU A 130 2.24 2.73 4.17
N PHE A 131 1.19 3.52 3.91
CA PHE A 131 1.36 4.92 3.52
C PHE A 131 1.97 5.76 4.64
N GLN A 132 1.66 5.43 5.90
CA GLN A 132 1.89 6.28 7.06
C GLN A 132 1.28 7.65 6.81
N LEU A 133 -0.03 7.65 6.51
CA LEU A 133 -0.77 8.84 6.12
C LEU A 133 -0.64 9.91 7.19
N ASP A 134 -0.32 11.13 6.77
CA ASP A 134 -0.33 12.29 7.64
C ASP A 134 -1.71 12.94 7.57
N PRO A 135 -2.54 12.83 8.62
CA PRO A 135 -3.90 13.40 8.60
C PRO A 135 -3.89 14.92 8.50
N THR A 136 -2.75 15.58 8.73
CA THR A 136 -2.60 17.04 8.61
C THR A 136 -2.20 17.48 7.19
N ARG A 137 -1.74 16.56 6.33
CA ARG A 137 -1.52 16.83 4.91
C ARG A 137 -2.83 16.77 4.14
N ARG A 138 -3.65 17.82 4.30
CA ARG A 138 -4.63 18.19 3.27
C ARG A 138 -3.85 18.41 1.97
N THR A 139 -4.11 17.58 0.97
CA THR A 139 -3.64 17.76 -0.40
C THR A 139 -3.93 19.20 -0.81
N ARG A 140 -2.91 20.06 -0.78
CA ARG A 140 -3.02 21.39 -1.39
C ARG A 140 -3.24 21.12 -2.86
N GLY A 141 -4.49 21.30 -3.30
CA GLY A 141 -4.84 21.24 -4.70
C GLY A 141 -3.83 22.07 -5.48
N ILE A 142 -3.30 21.48 -6.55
CA ILE A 142 -2.43 22.18 -7.49
C ILE A 142 -3.24 23.36 -8.01
N THR A 143 -3.02 24.55 -7.44
CA THR A 143 -3.56 25.78 -7.98
C THR A 143 -2.83 25.98 -9.30
N SER A 144 -3.56 25.78 -10.40
CA SER A 144 -3.10 26.09 -11.73
C SER A 144 -2.55 27.52 -11.74
N ARG A 145 -1.24 27.67 -11.90
CA ARG A 145 -0.65 28.96 -12.27
C ARG A 145 -1.08 29.23 -13.72
N ARG A 146 -2.12 30.05 -13.88
CA ARG A 146 -2.34 30.82 -15.10
C ARG A 146 -1.18 31.82 -15.19
N TRP A 147 -0.42 31.74 -16.27
CA TRP A 147 0.44 32.83 -16.70
C TRP A 147 -0.26 33.49 -17.89
N ASP A 148 -0.84 34.66 -17.66
CA ASP A 148 -1.16 35.63 -18.71
C ASP A 148 -0.06 36.70 -18.65
N GLY A 149 0.55 36.98 -19.79
CA GLY A 149 1.61 37.98 -19.97
C GLY A 149 2.10 37.97 -21.41
#